data_AF-A0A2V5P572-F1
#
_entry.id   AF-A0A2V5P572-F1
#
_cell.length_a   1.000
_cell.length_b   1.000
_cell.length_c   1.000
_cell.angle_alpha   90.00
_cell.angle_beta   90.00
_cell.angle_gamma   90.00
#
_symmetry.space_group_name_H-M   'P 1'
#
loop_
_entity.id
_entity.type
_entity.pdbx_description
1 polymer ?
#
loop_
_entity_poly.entity_id
_entity_poly.type
_entity_poly.pdbx_seq_one_letter_code
_entity_poly.pdbx_strand_id
1 'polypeptide(L)'
;MGRIVAPLATARSVTIFCDGRRICKTLYTMVTICSSRSNSKAVLSWIEHFEDDGRVMNAQDTSAETRPDLPLEIAHLLLIDVVGYSKLLVNEQIEFLEELNQIVRSTECFRAAETTGKLIRVPTGDGMALLFLHSPEEPVRCALEISRTLKDHPHIQVRMGVHSGPVNQVTDVNDRTNIAGAGINIAQRVMDCGDAGHILLSKHLADDLAEYRHWRPHLHDLGECEVKYGLRLHLVNLQSLRLVGQNLCCQSRCSGRQPRWASVF
;
A
#
# COMPACT_ATOMS: atom_id res chain seq x y z
N MET A 1 -48.71 10.10 -24.93
CA MET A 1 -49.26 9.71 -23.61
C MET A 1 -48.34 8.65 -23.02
N GLY A 2 -47.73 8.96 -21.88
CA GLY A 2 -46.75 8.08 -21.21
C GLY A 2 -46.04 8.86 -20.11
N ARG A 3 -46.80 9.23 -19.07
CA ARG A 3 -46.26 9.92 -17.89
C ARG A 3 -45.42 8.93 -17.10
N ILE A 4 -44.14 9.24 -16.88
CA ILE A 4 -43.31 8.57 -15.89
C ILE A 4 -43.87 8.95 -14.52
N VAL A 5 -44.50 7.99 -13.85
CA VAL A 5 -44.99 8.13 -12.48
C VAL A 5 -43.80 7.84 -11.56
N ALA A 6 -43.36 8.84 -10.82
CA ALA A 6 -42.36 8.66 -9.76
C ALA A 6 -42.91 7.71 -8.68
N PRO A 7 -42.11 6.80 -8.11
CA PRO A 7 -42.55 6.02 -6.96
C PRO A 7 -42.70 6.94 -5.75
N LEU A 8 -43.91 6.96 -5.16
CA LEU A 8 -44.16 7.53 -3.85
C LEU A 8 -43.24 6.83 -2.83
N ALA A 9 -42.34 7.58 -2.21
CA ALA A 9 -41.59 7.09 -1.06
C ALA A 9 -42.57 6.96 0.13
N THR A 10 -42.90 5.72 0.50
CA THR A 10 -43.68 5.45 1.71
C THR A 10 -42.80 5.73 2.93
N ALA A 11 -42.98 6.89 3.57
CA ALA A 11 -42.31 7.21 4.83
C ALA A 11 -42.77 6.23 5.92
N ARG A 12 -41.87 5.35 6.39
CA ARG A 12 -42.08 4.62 7.64
C ARG A 12 -41.46 5.42 8.77
N SER A 13 -42.30 5.94 9.66
CA SER A 13 -41.87 6.53 10.92
C SER A 13 -41.35 5.43 11.85
N VAL A 14 -40.08 5.51 12.25
CA VAL A 14 -39.54 4.71 13.35
C VAL A 14 -39.65 5.55 14.61
N THR A 15 -40.43 5.09 15.59
CA THR A 15 -40.52 5.73 16.91
C THR A 15 -39.41 5.18 17.80
N ILE A 16 -38.46 6.03 18.19
CA ILE A 16 -37.42 5.69 19.17
C ILE A 16 -37.83 6.27 20.52
N PHE A 17 -37.82 5.45 21.57
CA PHE A 17 -38.09 5.88 22.94
C PHE A 17 -36.76 6.10 23.68
N CYS A 18 -36.56 7.30 24.23
CA CYS A 18 -35.55 7.59 25.23
C CYS A 18 -36.25 8.15 26.47
N ASP A 19 -36.00 7.57 27.64
CA ASP A 19 -36.49 8.02 28.97
C ASP A 19 -37.96 8.46 29.02
N GLY A 20 -38.86 7.56 28.60
CA GLY A 20 -40.29 7.68 28.90
C GLY A 20 -41.03 8.85 28.25
N ARG A 21 -40.43 9.63 27.35
CA ARG A 21 -41.14 10.62 26.52
C ARG A 21 -40.99 10.32 25.03
N ARG A 22 -42.09 10.44 24.28
CA ARG A 22 -42.07 10.27 22.82
C ARG A 22 -41.33 11.44 22.17
N ILE A 23 -40.28 11.16 21.43
CA ILE A 23 -39.67 12.12 20.51
C ILE A 23 -39.89 11.58 19.10
N CYS A 24 -40.79 12.21 18.35
CA CYS A 24 -40.94 11.95 16.91
C CYS A 24 -39.82 12.69 16.18
N LYS A 25 -38.87 11.96 15.59
CA LYS A 25 -37.98 12.51 14.54
C LYS A 25 -38.20 11.75 13.24
N THR A 26 -38.53 12.49 12.19
CA THR A 26 -38.68 11.97 10.82
C THR A 26 -37.29 11.94 10.17
N LEU A 27 -36.74 10.75 9.91
CA LEU A 27 -35.50 10.59 9.13
C LEU A 27 -35.86 10.31 7.67
N TYR A 28 -35.43 11.16 6.74
CA TYR A 28 -35.50 10.87 5.32
C TYR A 28 -34.27 10.05 4.91
N THR A 29 -34.49 8.86 4.35
CA THR A 29 -33.41 8.07 3.72
C THR A 29 -33.43 8.38 2.22
N MET A 30 -32.43 9.08 1.69
CA MET A 30 -32.19 9.14 0.25
C MET A 30 -31.23 8.01 -0.14
N VAL A 31 -31.77 6.97 -0.78
CA VAL A 31 -30.96 6.01 -1.53
C VAL A 31 -30.68 6.65 -2.90
N THR A 32 -29.45 7.11 -3.12
CA THR A 32 -29.00 7.48 -4.47
C THR A 32 -28.14 6.35 -5.01
N ILE A 33 -28.66 5.65 -6.02
CA ILE A 33 -27.89 4.79 -6.91
C ILE A 33 -26.99 5.71 -7.73
N CYS A 34 -25.67 5.55 -7.67
CA CYS A 34 -24.75 6.28 -8.53
C CYS A 34 -23.73 5.36 -9.18
N SER A 35 -23.88 5.24 -10.50
CA SER A 35 -22.92 4.73 -11.46
C SER A 35 -21.66 5.59 -11.53
N SER A 36 -20.50 4.94 -11.64
CA SER A 36 -19.25 5.42 -12.28
C SER A 36 -18.63 6.77 -11.87
N ARG A 37 -17.31 6.72 -11.65
CA ARG A 37 -16.30 7.81 -11.49
C ARG A 37 -16.04 8.31 -10.07
N SER A 38 -14.95 7.73 -9.54
CA SER A 38 -13.95 8.30 -8.64
C SER A 38 -13.88 9.83 -8.60
N ASN A 39 -14.19 10.43 -7.45
CA ASN A 39 -13.37 11.46 -6.82
C ASN A 39 -13.84 11.74 -5.38
N SER A 40 -13.07 11.31 -4.38
CA SER A 40 -13.35 11.57 -2.96
C SER A 40 -12.88 12.98 -2.59
N LYS A 41 -13.77 13.96 -2.66
CA LYS A 41 -13.67 15.21 -1.91
C LYS A 41 -15.06 15.58 -1.39
N ALA A 42 -15.14 15.81 -0.07
CA ALA A 42 -16.24 16.39 0.72
C ALA A 42 -16.98 15.42 1.66
N VAL A 43 -16.42 15.12 2.85
CA VAL A 43 -17.21 14.72 4.04
C VAL A 43 -16.61 15.23 5.38
N LEU A 44 -15.67 16.18 5.43
CA LEU A 44 -15.13 16.63 6.74
C LEU A 44 -15.07 18.16 6.86
N SER A 45 -16.23 18.82 6.91
CA SER A 45 -16.31 20.23 7.32
C SER A 45 -17.53 20.57 8.20
N TRP A 46 -18.01 19.64 9.02
CA TRP A 46 -19.08 19.95 9.97
C TRP A 46 -18.92 19.10 11.23
N ILE A 47 -18.34 19.69 12.28
CA ILE A 47 -18.75 19.64 13.70
C ILE A 47 -17.62 20.29 14.51
N GLU A 48 -17.67 21.62 14.60
CA GLU A 48 -17.11 22.39 15.73
C GLU A 48 -18.21 23.37 16.15
N HIS A 49 -18.34 23.60 17.46
CA HIS A 49 -19.38 24.33 18.19
C HIS A 49 -20.55 23.49 18.70
N PHE A 50 -20.40 22.95 19.91
CA PHE A 50 -21.47 23.04 20.91
C PHE A 50 -20.82 23.33 22.28
N GLU A 51 -21.20 24.48 22.84
CA GLU A 51 -20.76 24.98 24.15
C GLU A 51 -21.31 24.12 25.30
N ASP A 52 -20.45 24.04 26.32
CA ASP A 52 -20.61 23.38 27.61
C ASP A 52 -21.72 24.06 28.43
N ASP A 53 -22.77 23.30 28.76
CA ASP A 53 -23.76 23.72 29.75
C ASP A 53 -23.81 22.66 30.87
N GLY A 54 -23.11 22.99 31.95
CA GLY A 54 -22.84 22.12 33.08
C GLY A 54 -24.09 21.50 33.70
N ARG A 55 -24.19 20.18 33.60
CA ARG A 55 -24.92 19.32 34.54
C ARG A 55 -24.15 18.03 34.75
N VAL A 56 -23.62 17.88 35.97
CA VAL A 56 -23.09 16.61 36.48
C VAL A 56 -24.25 15.62 36.59
N MET A 57 -24.36 14.74 35.61
CA MET A 57 -25.16 13.53 35.69
C MET A 57 -24.20 12.37 35.92
N ASN A 58 -24.36 11.69 37.06
CA ASN A 58 -23.68 10.44 37.36
C ASN A 58 -24.06 9.39 36.31
N ALA A 59 -23.24 9.27 35.27
CA ALA A 59 -23.28 8.14 34.37
C ALA A 59 -22.59 6.97 35.08
N GLN A 60 -23.39 5.99 35.49
CA GLN A 60 -22.86 4.67 35.81
C GLN A 60 -22.06 4.20 34.60
N ASP A 61 -20.78 3.98 34.87
CA ASP A 61 -19.72 3.55 33.96
C ASP A 61 -20.15 2.30 33.20
N THR A 62 -20.78 2.51 32.04
CA THR A 62 -20.95 1.45 31.04
C THR A 62 -19.63 1.44 30.29
N SER A 63 -18.66 0.72 30.85
CA SER A 63 -17.37 0.47 30.21
C SER A 63 -17.64 0.03 28.76
N ALA A 64 -17.39 0.94 27.82
CA ALA A 64 -17.23 0.55 26.44
C ALA A 64 -16.01 -0.36 26.45
N GLU A 65 -16.23 -1.68 26.36
CA GLU A 65 -15.17 -2.66 26.24
C GLU A 65 -14.20 -2.18 25.16
N THR A 66 -13.07 -1.66 25.62
CA THR A 66 -12.06 -1.10 24.73
C THR A 66 -11.49 -2.30 24.02
N ARG A 67 -11.76 -2.43 22.71
CA ARG A 67 -11.13 -3.48 21.91
C ARG A 67 -9.63 -3.40 22.18
N PRO A 68 -8.98 -4.52 22.51
CA PRO A 68 -7.55 -4.50 22.82
C PRO A 68 -6.79 -3.87 21.65
N ASP A 69 -5.80 -3.06 21.96
CA ASP A 69 -4.91 -2.49 20.96
C ASP A 69 -4.29 -3.61 20.12
N LEU A 70 -4.25 -3.42 18.80
CA LEU A 70 -3.65 -4.40 17.90
C LEU A 70 -2.14 -4.49 18.17
N PRO A 71 -1.56 -5.71 18.22
CA PRO A 71 -0.13 -5.88 18.40
C PRO A 71 0.63 -5.25 17.23
N LEU A 72 1.75 -4.59 17.53
CA LEU A 72 2.64 -4.04 16.50
C LEU A 72 3.45 -5.16 15.84
N GLU A 73 3.07 -5.57 14.63
CA GLU A 73 3.86 -6.51 13.83
C GLU A 73 4.68 -5.76 12.78
N ILE A 74 5.92 -6.20 12.55
CA ILE A 74 6.78 -5.67 11.48
C ILE A 74 6.89 -6.74 10.38
N ALA A 75 6.74 -6.32 9.13
CA ALA A 75 7.04 -7.14 7.97
C ALA A 75 7.97 -6.41 7.01
N HIS A 76 8.65 -7.20 6.19
CA HIS A 76 9.56 -6.74 5.15
C HIS A 76 8.90 -6.98 3.80
N LEU A 77 8.44 -5.90 3.18
CA LEU A 77 7.58 -5.93 2.01
C LEU A 77 8.39 -5.75 0.72
N LEU A 78 8.09 -6.58 -0.27
CA LEU A 78 8.43 -6.38 -1.68
C LEU A 78 7.12 -6.24 -2.46
N LEU A 79 6.89 -5.07 -3.06
CA LEU A 79 5.82 -4.88 -4.04
C LEU A 79 6.40 -4.90 -5.44
N ILE A 80 5.65 -5.52 -6.34
CA ILE A 80 6.00 -5.74 -7.74
C ILE A 80 4.79 -5.34 -8.57
N ASP A 81 5.00 -4.52 -9.59
CA ASP A 81 3.96 -4.05 -10.49
C ASP A 81 4.44 -4.10 -11.96
N VAL A 82 3.57 -4.57 -12.86
CA VAL A 82 3.86 -4.65 -14.29
C VAL A 82 3.66 -3.28 -14.94
N VAL A 83 4.73 -2.74 -15.51
CA VAL A 83 4.69 -1.42 -16.16
C VAL A 83 3.88 -1.49 -17.45
N GLY A 84 2.88 -0.63 -17.56
CA GLY A 84 2.03 -0.56 -18.75
C GLY A 84 0.99 -1.67 -18.87
N TYR A 85 0.75 -2.44 -17.81
CA TYR A 85 -0.20 -3.56 -17.77
C TYR A 85 -1.56 -3.26 -18.40
N SER A 86 -2.15 -2.10 -18.08
CA SER A 86 -3.48 -1.71 -18.58
C SER A 86 -3.55 -1.43 -20.09
N LYS A 87 -2.42 -1.36 -20.78
CA LYS A 87 -2.34 -1.17 -22.24
C LYS A 87 -2.29 -2.50 -22.99
N LEU A 88 -2.03 -3.61 -22.31
CA LEU A 88 -1.97 -4.95 -22.88
C LEU A 88 -3.37 -5.48 -23.19
N LEU A 89 -3.46 -6.36 -24.19
CA LEU A 89 -4.67 -7.14 -24.46
C LEU A 89 -4.94 -8.11 -23.30
N VAL A 90 -6.19 -8.56 -23.16
CA VAL A 90 -6.59 -9.43 -22.03
C VAL A 90 -5.82 -10.75 -22.00
N ASN A 91 -5.55 -11.35 -23.16
CA ASN A 91 -4.73 -12.56 -23.24
C ASN A 91 -3.28 -12.30 -22.84
N GLU A 92 -2.70 -11.17 -23.29
CA GLU A 92 -1.35 -10.75 -22.91
C GLU A 92 -1.27 -10.50 -21.39
N GLN A 93 -2.28 -9.86 -20.79
CA GLN A 93 -2.35 -9.64 -19.35
C GLN A 93 -2.28 -10.96 -18.55
N ILE A 94 -3.01 -11.99 -18.99
CA ILE A 94 -3.02 -13.31 -18.35
C ILE A 94 -1.64 -13.97 -18.49
N GLU A 95 -1.10 -14.03 -19.71
CA GLU A 95 0.22 -14.63 -20.01
C GLU A 95 1.32 -13.96 -19.17
N PHE A 96 1.32 -12.63 -19.08
CA PHE A 96 2.29 -11.88 -18.29
C PHE A 96 2.20 -12.18 -16.80
N LEU A 97 0.99 -12.26 -16.23
CA LEU A 97 0.82 -12.58 -14.82
C LEU A 97 1.23 -14.02 -14.52
N GLU A 98 0.91 -14.97 -15.38
CA GLU A 98 1.32 -16.37 -15.22
C GLU A 98 2.85 -16.50 -15.22
N GLU A 99 3.51 -15.89 -16.21
CA GLU A 99 4.96 -15.93 -16.33
C GLU A 99 5.66 -15.19 -15.18
N LEU A 100 5.18 -14.01 -14.80
CA LEU A 100 5.69 -13.28 -13.64
C LEU A 100 5.53 -14.08 -12.35
N ASN A 101 4.39 -14.73 -12.14
CA ASN A 101 4.16 -15.60 -10.98
C ASN A 101 5.15 -16.77 -10.96
N GLN A 102 5.46 -17.38 -12.10
CA GLN A 102 6.47 -18.45 -12.16
C GLN A 102 7.86 -17.93 -11.82
N ILE A 103 8.27 -16.79 -12.39
CA ILE A 103 9.57 -16.16 -12.10
C ILE A 103 9.70 -15.89 -10.60
N VAL A 104 8.70 -15.24 -9.99
CA VAL A 104 8.72 -14.91 -8.57
C VAL A 104 8.79 -16.16 -7.69
N ARG A 105 7.98 -17.19 -8.00
CA ARG A 105 7.96 -18.45 -7.23
C ARG A 105 9.22 -19.29 -7.38
N SER A 106 9.97 -19.08 -8.46
CA SER A 106 11.23 -19.79 -8.73
C SER A 106 12.42 -19.25 -7.92
N THR A 107 12.29 -18.04 -7.35
CA THR A 107 13.35 -17.42 -6.56
C THR A 107 13.66 -18.21 -5.27
N GLU A 108 14.94 -18.24 -4.88
CA GLU A 108 15.41 -18.95 -3.70
C GLU A 108 14.80 -18.33 -2.44
N CYS A 109 14.80 -16.99 -2.37
CA CYS A 109 14.23 -16.25 -1.24
C CYS A 109 12.74 -16.55 -1.04
N PHE A 110 11.95 -16.57 -2.13
CA PHE A 110 10.53 -16.93 -2.05
C PHE A 110 10.34 -18.35 -1.51
N ARG A 111 11.05 -19.33 -2.08
CA ARG A 111 10.93 -20.75 -1.70
C ARG A 111 11.35 -21.00 -0.26
N ALA A 112 12.42 -20.36 0.20
CA ALA A 112 12.90 -20.46 1.58
C ALA A 112 11.86 -19.91 2.57
N ALA A 113 11.32 -18.71 2.29
CA ALA A 113 10.32 -18.09 3.15
C ALA A 113 8.98 -18.87 3.13
N GLU A 114 8.58 -19.41 1.97
CA GLU A 114 7.40 -20.27 1.85
C GLU A 114 7.57 -21.57 2.66
N THR A 115 8.74 -22.23 2.55
CA THR A 115 9.03 -23.49 3.28
C THR A 115 8.97 -23.30 4.79
N THR A 116 9.39 -22.13 5.28
CA THR A 116 9.36 -21.81 6.71
C THR A 116 8.03 -21.22 7.20
N GLY A 117 7.04 -21.05 6.31
CA GLY A 117 5.75 -20.44 6.64
C GLY A 117 5.85 -18.95 6.99
N LYS A 118 6.93 -18.26 6.59
CA LYS A 118 7.21 -16.85 6.91
C LYS A 118 7.01 -15.91 5.72
N LEU A 119 6.13 -16.30 4.80
CA LEU A 119 5.79 -15.54 3.59
C LEU A 119 4.28 -15.37 3.47
N ILE A 120 3.82 -14.12 3.39
CA ILE A 120 2.45 -13.79 3.01
C ILE A 120 2.44 -13.23 1.58
N ARG A 121 1.46 -13.66 0.78
CA ARG A 121 1.32 -13.32 -0.63
C ARG A 121 -0.01 -12.61 -0.83
N VAL A 122 0.04 -11.39 -1.34
CA VAL A 122 -1.16 -10.59 -1.58
C VAL A 122 -1.19 -10.16 -3.05
N PRO A 123 -2.11 -10.68 -3.88
CA PRO A 123 -2.25 -10.22 -5.27
C PRO A 123 -2.83 -8.80 -5.31
N THR A 124 -2.31 -7.95 -6.20
CA THR A 124 -2.76 -6.54 -6.34
C THR A 124 -3.50 -6.26 -7.65
N GLY A 125 -3.67 -7.27 -8.51
CA GLY A 125 -4.34 -7.18 -9.81
C GLY A 125 -3.34 -7.32 -10.96
N ASP A 126 -2.48 -6.31 -11.14
CA ASP A 126 -1.40 -6.21 -12.13
C ASP A 126 -0.02 -6.59 -11.58
N GLY A 127 0.01 -7.12 -10.37
CA GLY A 127 1.23 -7.46 -9.66
C GLY A 127 0.95 -8.18 -8.35
N MET A 128 1.89 -8.05 -7.41
CA MET A 128 1.81 -8.72 -6.12
C MET A 128 2.61 -7.99 -5.04
N ALA A 129 2.19 -8.18 -3.79
CA ALA A 129 2.96 -7.88 -2.61
C ALA A 129 3.39 -9.18 -1.92
N LEU A 130 4.67 -9.26 -1.59
CA LEU A 130 5.29 -10.33 -0.83
C LEU A 130 5.74 -9.77 0.51
N LEU A 131 5.30 -10.38 1.60
CA LEU A 131 5.67 -9.97 2.94
C LEU A 131 6.48 -11.07 3.59
N PHE A 132 7.75 -10.75 3.83
CA PHE A 132 8.69 -11.59 4.51
C PHE A 132 8.68 -11.24 6.01
N LEU A 133 8.54 -12.27 6.84
CA LEU A 133 8.38 -12.11 8.30
C LEU A 133 9.68 -12.42 9.07
N HIS A 134 10.78 -12.72 8.38
CA HIS A 134 12.02 -13.12 9.03
C HIS A 134 13.13 -12.08 8.98
N SER A 135 13.47 -11.57 7.79
CA SER A 135 14.63 -10.68 7.64
C SER A 135 14.40 -9.56 6.63
N PRO A 136 14.92 -8.33 6.89
CA PRO A 136 14.84 -7.22 5.95
C PRO A 136 15.64 -7.45 4.66
N GLU A 137 16.58 -8.41 4.65
CA GLU A 137 17.35 -8.75 3.45
C GLU A 137 16.58 -9.63 2.45
N GLU A 138 15.61 -10.41 2.92
CA GLU A 138 14.86 -11.36 2.08
C GLU A 138 14.14 -10.69 0.90
N PRO A 139 13.36 -9.60 1.08
CA PRO A 139 12.71 -8.96 -0.06
C PRO A 139 13.72 -8.30 -1.01
N VAL A 140 14.86 -7.82 -0.50
CA VAL A 140 15.91 -7.18 -1.29
C VAL A 140 16.61 -8.20 -2.19
N ARG A 141 16.97 -9.36 -1.63
CA ARG A 141 17.54 -10.49 -2.38
C ARG A 141 16.54 -11.05 -3.39
N CYS A 142 15.29 -11.22 -2.98
CA CYS A 142 14.20 -11.64 -3.87
C CYS A 142 14.06 -10.69 -5.08
N ALA A 143 14.04 -9.38 -4.85
CA ALA A 143 13.96 -8.38 -5.92
C ALA A 143 15.16 -8.47 -6.89
N LEU A 144 16.37 -8.72 -6.37
CA LEU A 144 17.56 -8.92 -7.20
C LEU A 144 17.51 -10.23 -8.00
N GLU A 145 16.99 -11.31 -7.44
CA GLU A 145 16.77 -12.58 -8.13
C GLU A 145 15.76 -12.44 -9.27
N ILE A 146 14.60 -11.82 -8.99
CA ILE A 146 13.59 -11.49 -10.01
C ILE A 146 14.22 -10.67 -11.13
N SER A 147 14.93 -9.59 -10.79
CA SER A 147 15.57 -8.70 -11.78
C SER A 147 16.63 -9.39 -12.63
N ARG A 148 17.29 -10.44 -12.11
CA ARG A 148 18.24 -11.24 -12.89
C ARG A 148 17.50 -12.11 -13.89
N THR A 149 16.47 -12.82 -13.47
CA THR A 149 15.66 -13.70 -14.33
C THR A 149 14.91 -12.92 -15.41
N LEU A 150 14.42 -11.72 -15.10
CA LEU A 150 13.74 -10.86 -16.08
C LEU A 150 14.63 -10.39 -17.24
N LYS A 151 15.97 -10.52 -17.13
CA LYS A 151 16.86 -10.23 -18.26
C LYS A 151 16.63 -11.16 -19.45
N ASP A 152 16.22 -12.38 -19.18
CA ASP A 152 15.89 -13.38 -20.19
C ASP A 152 14.42 -13.25 -20.67
N HIS A 153 13.66 -12.31 -20.10
CA HIS A 153 12.24 -12.07 -20.37
C HIS A 153 11.97 -10.56 -20.60
N PRO A 154 12.58 -9.94 -21.63
CA PRO A 154 12.58 -8.49 -21.81
C PRO A 154 11.19 -7.89 -22.12
N HIS A 155 10.21 -8.73 -22.49
CA HIS A 155 8.81 -8.33 -22.66
C HIS A 155 8.14 -8.02 -21.32
N ILE A 156 8.61 -8.60 -20.21
CA ILE A 156 8.08 -8.32 -18.87
C ILE A 156 8.89 -7.19 -18.23
N GLN A 157 8.29 -6.01 -18.18
CA GLN A 157 8.84 -4.87 -17.48
C GLN A 157 8.13 -4.68 -16.15
N VAL A 158 8.86 -4.82 -15.05
CA VAL A 158 8.33 -4.56 -13.70
C VAL A 158 9.00 -3.36 -13.07
N ARG A 159 8.32 -2.76 -12.11
CA ARG A 159 8.91 -1.85 -11.12
C ARG A 159 8.70 -2.44 -9.74
N MET A 160 9.68 -2.28 -8.86
CA MET A 160 9.66 -2.87 -7.53
C MET A 160 9.91 -1.84 -6.45
N GLY A 161 9.19 -1.98 -5.34
CA GLY A 161 9.37 -1.17 -4.14
C GLY A 161 9.55 -2.03 -2.90
N VAL A 162 10.52 -1.67 -2.06
CA VAL A 162 10.89 -2.42 -0.87
C VAL A 162 10.86 -1.53 0.36
N HIS A 163 10.21 -2.01 1.42
CA HIS A 163 10.10 -1.30 2.68
C HIS A 163 9.96 -2.27 3.85
N SER A 164 10.44 -1.87 5.02
CA SER A 164 10.23 -2.59 6.28
C SER A 164 9.49 -1.68 7.25
N GLY A 165 8.36 -2.15 7.76
CA GLY A 165 7.49 -1.32 8.60
C GLY A 165 6.30 -2.05 9.19
N PRO A 166 5.49 -1.32 9.99
CA PRO A 166 4.41 -1.91 10.75
C PRO A 166 3.23 -2.32 9.87
N VAL A 167 2.76 -3.54 10.08
CA VAL A 167 1.62 -4.15 9.40
C VAL A 167 0.74 -4.89 10.39
N ASN A 168 -0.50 -5.18 10.00
CA ASN A 168 -1.42 -6.03 10.72
C ASN A 168 -2.07 -6.99 9.73
N GLN A 169 -2.15 -8.26 10.12
CA GLN A 169 -2.91 -9.24 9.36
C GLN A 169 -4.41 -9.01 9.56
N VAL A 170 -5.14 -9.02 8.46
CA VAL A 170 -6.60 -8.86 8.43
C VAL A 170 -7.19 -9.95 7.55
N THR A 171 -8.40 -10.39 7.86
CA THR A 171 -9.14 -11.30 6.99
C THR A 171 -9.88 -10.49 5.94
N ASP A 172 -9.71 -10.82 4.65
CA ASP A 172 -10.42 -10.17 3.55
C ASP A 172 -11.85 -10.71 3.38
N VAL A 173 -12.57 -10.17 2.38
CA VAL A 173 -13.95 -10.60 2.06
C VAL A 173 -14.06 -12.06 1.60
N ASN A 174 -12.94 -12.70 1.24
CA ASN A 174 -12.87 -14.10 0.80
C ASN A 174 -12.31 -15.02 1.88
N ASP A 175 -12.29 -14.57 3.15
CA ASP A 175 -11.74 -15.28 4.29
C ASP A 175 -10.24 -15.64 4.14
N ARG A 176 -9.50 -14.87 3.34
CA ARG A 176 -8.04 -15.03 3.17
C ARG A 176 -7.28 -14.03 4.00
N THR A 177 -6.09 -14.42 4.44
CA THR A 177 -5.13 -13.51 5.07
C THR A 177 -4.72 -12.42 4.10
N ASN A 178 -4.93 -11.17 4.50
CA ASN A 178 -4.54 -9.96 3.82
C ASN A 178 -3.86 -9.03 4.85
N ILE A 179 -3.41 -7.85 4.41
CA ILE A 179 -2.57 -6.95 5.21
C ILE A 179 -3.12 -5.54 5.17
N ALA A 180 -3.15 -4.90 6.34
CA ALA A 180 -3.39 -3.48 6.49
C ALA A 180 -2.26 -2.84 7.32
N GLY A 181 -2.01 -1.54 7.15
CA GLY A 181 -1.06 -0.81 7.99
C GLY A 181 -0.26 0.25 7.23
N ALA A 182 0.53 1.02 7.97
CA ALA A 182 1.37 2.06 7.37
C ALA A 182 2.46 1.45 6.47
N GLY A 183 3.00 0.28 6.83
CA GLY A 183 4.06 -0.39 6.06
C GLY A 183 3.69 -0.63 4.61
N ILE A 184 2.52 -1.22 4.33
CA ILE A 184 2.08 -1.48 2.95
C ILE A 184 1.82 -0.20 2.16
N ASN A 185 1.29 0.83 2.81
CA ASN A 185 1.05 2.14 2.18
C ASN A 185 2.37 2.83 1.78
N ILE A 186 3.40 2.76 2.62
CA ILE A 186 4.72 3.33 2.30
C ILE A 186 5.40 2.51 1.20
N ALA A 187 5.35 1.18 1.30
CA ALA A 187 5.94 0.29 0.30
C ALA A 187 5.36 0.52 -1.10
N GLN A 188 4.04 0.72 -1.21
CA GLN A 188 3.38 1.10 -2.46
C GLN A 188 3.86 2.46 -2.98
N ARG A 189 4.02 3.46 -2.11
CA ARG A 189 4.51 4.78 -2.52
C ARG A 189 5.96 4.74 -3.00
N VAL A 190 6.80 3.92 -2.37
CA VAL A 190 8.17 3.67 -2.82
C VAL A 190 8.16 3.07 -4.23
N MET A 191 7.32 2.05 -4.47
CA MET A 191 7.17 1.44 -5.80
C MET A 191 6.62 2.42 -6.85
N ASP A 192 5.62 3.24 -6.51
CA ASP A 192 4.95 4.21 -7.40
C ASP A 192 5.92 5.27 -7.96
N CYS A 193 7.05 5.51 -7.28
CA CYS A 193 8.13 6.40 -7.73
C CYS A 193 9.08 5.76 -8.75
N GLY A 194 9.00 4.44 -8.93
CA GLY A 194 9.84 3.67 -9.83
C GLY A 194 9.32 3.65 -11.27
N ASP A 195 10.25 3.48 -12.19
CA ASP A 195 10.03 3.20 -13.61
C ASP A 195 10.40 1.74 -13.88
N ALA A 196 10.21 1.29 -15.12
CA ALA A 196 10.58 -0.08 -15.53
C ALA A 196 12.04 -0.40 -15.15
N GLY A 197 12.23 -1.53 -14.48
CA GLY A 197 13.52 -2.04 -14.02
C GLY A 197 14.02 -1.44 -12.71
N HIS A 198 13.34 -0.45 -12.12
CA HIS A 198 13.76 0.09 -10.83
C HIS A 198 13.40 -0.83 -9.67
N ILE A 199 14.34 -0.92 -8.73
CA ILE A 199 14.13 -1.50 -7.40
C ILE A 199 14.36 -0.37 -6.40
N LEU A 200 13.29 0.22 -5.89
CA LEU A 200 13.38 1.34 -4.96
C LEU A 200 13.20 0.87 -3.52
N LEU A 201 13.98 1.45 -2.61
CA LEU A 201 13.95 1.19 -1.19
C LEU A 201 13.53 2.46 -0.45
N SER A 202 12.76 2.29 0.62
CA SER A 202 12.60 3.35 1.62
C SER A 202 13.94 3.63 2.30
N LYS A 203 14.20 4.89 2.64
CA LYS A 203 15.41 5.27 3.40
C LYS A 203 15.62 4.45 4.68
N HIS A 204 14.58 4.21 5.47
CA HIS A 204 14.66 3.41 6.69
C HIS A 204 15.36 2.05 6.45
N LEU A 205 14.84 1.27 5.50
CA LEU A 205 15.44 0.00 5.13
C LEU A 205 16.84 0.14 4.52
N ALA A 206 17.05 1.16 3.69
CA ALA A 206 18.36 1.37 3.07
C ALA A 206 19.45 1.72 4.09
N ASP A 207 19.11 2.49 5.13
CA ASP A 207 20.02 2.83 6.22
C ASP A 207 20.41 1.58 7.02
N ASP A 208 19.45 0.69 7.35
CA ASP A 208 19.73 -0.58 8.02
C ASP A 208 20.68 -1.48 7.20
N LEU A 209 20.47 -1.55 5.88
CA LEU A 209 21.32 -2.34 4.97
C LEU A 209 22.70 -1.72 4.80
N ALA A 210 22.81 -0.38 4.84
CA ALA A 210 24.06 0.33 4.64
C ALA A 210 25.10 0.07 5.75
N GLU A 211 24.68 -0.44 6.91
CA GLU A 211 25.58 -0.89 7.97
C GLU A 211 26.39 -2.14 7.57
N TYR A 212 25.96 -2.86 6.52
CA TYR A 212 26.62 -4.06 6.03
C TYR A 212 27.42 -3.80 4.75
N ARG A 213 28.73 -4.10 4.80
CA ARG A 213 29.68 -3.81 3.71
C ARG A 213 29.26 -4.34 2.34
N HIS A 214 28.58 -5.48 2.29
CA HIS A 214 28.19 -6.10 1.01
C HIS A 214 26.99 -5.41 0.36
N TRP A 215 26.15 -4.70 1.13
CA TRP A 215 25.01 -3.96 0.60
C TRP A 215 25.38 -2.55 0.13
N ARG A 216 26.27 -1.84 0.85
CA ARG A 216 26.65 -0.44 0.54
C ARG A 216 26.90 -0.15 -0.95
N PRO A 217 27.64 -0.97 -1.72
CA PRO A 217 27.92 -0.68 -3.13
C PRO A 217 26.70 -0.72 -4.06
N HIS A 218 25.59 -1.30 -3.60
CA HIS A 218 24.36 -1.47 -4.37
C HIS A 218 23.33 -0.37 -4.11
N LEU A 219 23.56 0.47 -3.08
CA LEU A 219 22.61 1.45 -2.59
C LEU A 219 22.95 2.84 -3.15
N HIS A 220 22.09 3.35 -4.02
CA HIS A 220 22.27 4.66 -4.66
C HIS A 220 21.20 5.64 -4.20
N ASP A 221 21.60 6.66 -3.45
CA ASP A 221 20.69 7.67 -2.94
C ASP A 221 20.09 8.51 -4.10
N LEU A 222 18.75 8.60 -4.14
CA LEU A 222 18.00 9.43 -5.08
C LEU A 222 17.46 10.73 -4.46
N GLY A 223 17.51 10.86 -3.13
CA GLY A 223 16.95 11.99 -2.39
C GLY A 223 15.43 11.91 -2.16
N GLU A 224 14.82 13.05 -1.85
CA GLU A 224 13.40 13.15 -1.53
C GLU A 224 12.53 13.30 -2.78
N CYS A 225 11.46 12.50 -2.86
CA CYS A 225 10.42 12.57 -3.87
C CYS A 225 9.09 12.93 -3.21
N GLU A 226 8.33 13.84 -3.82
CA GLU A 226 6.94 14.06 -3.43
C GLU A 226 6.08 12.89 -3.93
N VAL A 227 5.26 12.34 -3.04
CA VAL A 227 4.36 11.22 -3.31
C VAL A 227 2.90 11.63 -3.08
N LYS A 228 1.98 10.71 -3.35
CA LYS A 228 0.54 10.93 -3.18
C LYS A 228 0.24 11.59 -1.82
N TYR A 229 -0.65 12.59 -1.87
CA TYR A 229 -1.07 13.42 -0.73
C TYR A 229 -0.01 14.39 -0.18
N GLY A 230 0.98 14.78 -1.00
CA GLY A 230 1.96 15.82 -0.65
C GLY A 230 3.01 15.37 0.38
N LEU A 231 3.07 14.07 0.66
CA LEU A 231 4.09 13.49 1.53
C LEU A 231 5.41 13.42 0.78
N ARG A 232 6.52 13.53 1.49
CA ARG A 232 7.87 13.42 0.91
C ARG A 232 8.52 12.14 1.41
N LEU A 233 9.01 11.33 0.49
CA LEU A 233 9.73 10.09 0.79
C LEU A 233 11.15 10.18 0.26
N HIS A 234 12.11 9.84 1.11
CA HIS A 234 13.50 9.67 0.70
C HIS A 234 13.69 8.26 0.13
N LEU A 235 14.13 8.20 -1.14
CA LEU A 235 14.25 6.97 -1.91
C LEU A 235 15.72 6.62 -2.17
N VAL A 236 15.99 5.32 -2.17
CA VAL A 236 17.28 4.75 -2.55
C VAL A 236 17.05 3.73 -3.65
N ASN A 237 17.82 3.79 -4.73
CA ASN A 237 17.78 2.80 -5.79
C ASN A 237 18.75 1.65 -5.46
N LEU A 238 18.26 0.42 -5.55
CA LEU A 238 19.08 -0.77 -5.44
C LEU A 238 19.50 -1.23 -6.85
N GLN A 239 20.81 -1.19 -7.11
CA GLN A 239 21.38 -1.66 -8.38
C GLN A 239 22.22 -2.90 -8.16
N SER A 240 22.12 -3.87 -9.08
CA SER A 240 23.09 -4.96 -9.14
C SER A 240 24.40 -4.45 -9.75
N LEU A 241 25.54 -4.69 -9.08
CA LEU A 241 26.89 -4.27 -9.50
C LEU A 241 27.28 -4.62 -10.95
N ARG A 242 26.54 -5.48 -11.64
CA ARG A 242 26.73 -5.81 -13.06
C ARG A 242 26.05 -4.85 -14.05
N LEU A 243 25.39 -3.78 -13.59
CA LEU A 243 24.59 -2.89 -14.42
C LEU A 243 25.02 -1.42 -14.26
N VAL A 244 26.25 -1.10 -14.68
CA VAL A 244 26.66 0.30 -14.89
C VAL A 244 26.18 0.71 -16.28
N GLY A 245 25.17 1.58 -16.38
CA GLY A 245 24.84 2.21 -17.67
C GLY A 245 23.38 2.57 -17.97
N GLN A 246 22.45 2.57 -17.01
CA GLN A 246 21.09 3.09 -17.27
C GLN A 246 20.91 4.47 -16.64
N ASN A 247 20.67 5.47 -17.49
CA ASN A 247 20.29 6.82 -17.09
C ASN A 247 19.01 6.75 -16.25
N LEU A 248 19.11 7.18 -15.00
CA LEU A 248 18.05 7.12 -13.99
C LEU A 248 16.97 8.18 -14.31
N CYS A 249 15.84 7.74 -14.83
CA CYS A 249 14.69 8.61 -15.12
C CYS A 249 13.96 9.12 -13.85
N CYS A 250 14.31 8.62 -12.65
CA CYS A 250 13.74 9.08 -11.38
C CYS A 250 14.05 10.56 -11.04
N GLN A 251 15.07 11.17 -11.66
CA GLN A 251 15.49 12.54 -11.31
C GLN A 251 14.42 13.61 -11.57
N SER A 252 13.45 13.38 -12.48
CA SER A 252 12.43 14.39 -12.77
C SER A 252 11.37 14.53 -11.66
N ARG A 253 11.25 13.56 -10.75
CA ARG A 253 10.29 13.58 -9.63
C ARG A 253 10.95 13.88 -8.27
N CYS A 254 12.25 13.66 -8.15
CA CYS A 254 13.03 14.02 -6.97
C CYS A 254 13.42 15.51 -7.05
N SER A 255 12.74 16.37 -6.30
CA SER A 255 13.03 17.79 -6.28
C SER A 255 14.26 18.09 -5.40
N GLY A 256 15.39 18.41 -6.04
CA GLY A 256 16.39 19.33 -5.52
C GLY A 256 17.48 18.78 -4.57
N ARG A 257 18.73 18.95 -5.03
CA ARG A 257 20.03 18.83 -4.34
C ARG A 257 20.52 17.42 -3.99
N GLN A 258 21.58 17.01 -4.70
CA GLN A 258 22.52 15.97 -4.26
C GLN A 258 23.03 16.29 -2.84
N PRO A 259 22.99 15.33 -1.90
CA PRO A 259 23.72 15.45 -0.64
C PRO A 259 25.22 15.37 -0.89
N ARG A 260 25.94 16.37 -0.40
CA ARG A 260 27.39 16.55 -0.54
C ARG A 260 28.17 15.70 0.48
N TRP A 261 27.91 14.38 0.53
CA TRP A 261 28.55 13.47 1.50
C TRP A 261 29.35 12.31 0.86
N ALA A 262 29.46 12.23 -0.47
CA ALA A 262 30.27 11.20 -1.14
C ALA A 262 31.80 11.44 -1.06
N SER A 263 32.30 12.14 -0.03
CA SER A 263 33.75 12.34 0.14
C SER A 263 34.17 12.45 1.60
N VAL A 264 33.82 11.46 2.44
CA VAL A 264 34.74 10.98 3.49
C VAL A 264 34.47 9.48 3.74
N PHE A 265 35.54 8.68 3.63
CA PHE A 265 35.68 7.24 3.91
C PHE A 265 35.24 6.22 2.84
#